data_AF-A0A955U1K2-F1
#
_entry.id   AF-A0A955U1K2-F1
#
_cell.length_a   1.000
_cell.length_b   1.000
_cell.length_c   1.000
_cell.angle_alpha   90.00
_cell.angle_beta   90.00
_cell.angle_gamma   90.00
#
_symmetry.space_group_name_H-M   'P 1'
#
loop_
_entity.id
_entity.type
_entity.pdbx_description
1 polymer ?
#
loop_
_entity_poly.entity_id
_entity_poly.type
_entity_poly.pdbx_seq_one_letter_code
_entity_poly.pdbx_strand_id
1 'polypeptide(L)'
;MNSSFGGGQFQESVVYTTARRYHWVTEWMLAHGMTDVDLMMNIRNVVGNWQGEATLQTAPALTEYPDAPTVFSSGSPVSSAGFAHVRETLALTGKYWIRFGFAASNSSGVSLGSADVAASGAVAAFGRELARGKAVVNPGMISGTDTNYVELGGWTPTVGFSKMMAAIVVMNNLSTYLEVQLVCRTAQDPRAPNAWQTCEASWDNPAAGNSVRNTGALSAPGGASVTSNLLIQFGLALRKKSGAAGNPMADIYAAIAASYA
;
A
#
# COMPACT_ATOMS: atom_id res chain seq x y z
N MET A 1 14.90 -2.74 -10.16
CA MET A 1 14.61 -4.13 -10.56
C MET A 1 13.19 -4.18 -11.09
N ASN A 2 12.96 -4.74 -12.28
CA ASN A 2 11.60 -4.97 -12.77
C ASN A 2 11.13 -6.32 -12.24
N SER A 3 9.97 -6.37 -11.59
CA SER A 3 9.31 -7.63 -11.24
C SER A 3 8.19 -7.89 -12.22
N SER A 4 8.19 -9.07 -12.81
CA SER A 4 7.07 -9.59 -13.58
C SER A 4 6.06 -10.26 -12.65
N PHE A 5 4.77 -10.07 -12.92
CA PHE A 5 3.68 -10.75 -12.26
C PHE A 5 2.67 -11.23 -13.30
N GLY A 6 1.98 -12.32 -12.98
CA GLY A 6 1.07 -12.96 -13.91
C GLY A 6 1.81 -13.75 -15.00
N GLY A 7 1.49 -15.04 -15.04
CA GLY A 7 1.70 -15.93 -16.19
C GLY A 7 0.39 -16.68 -16.45
N GLY A 8 -0.73 -15.96 -16.32
CA GLY A 8 -2.04 -16.52 -16.02
C GLY A 8 -2.50 -17.53 -17.07
N GLN A 9 -2.99 -18.66 -16.59
CA GLN A 9 -3.89 -19.52 -17.37
C GLN A 9 -5.03 -18.67 -17.92
N PHE A 10 -5.49 -19.00 -19.12
CA PHE A 10 -6.64 -18.32 -19.72
C PHE A 10 -7.85 -18.42 -18.79
N GLN A 11 -8.46 -17.27 -18.52
CA GLN A 11 -9.74 -17.18 -17.83
C GLN A 11 -10.82 -16.87 -18.85
N GLU A 12 -11.84 -17.72 -18.89
CA GLU A 12 -13.04 -17.44 -19.66
C GLU A 12 -13.77 -16.24 -19.03
N SER A 13 -14.02 -15.21 -19.83
CA SER A 13 -14.76 -14.02 -19.43
C SER A 13 -16.05 -13.95 -20.22
N VAL A 14 -17.20 -13.96 -19.53
CA VAL A 14 -18.53 -13.87 -20.14
C VAL A 14 -19.28 -12.67 -19.58
N VAL A 15 -19.79 -11.83 -20.48
CA VAL A 15 -20.42 -10.53 -20.18
C VAL A 15 -21.70 -10.33 -20.98
N TYR A 16 -22.72 -9.81 -20.30
CA TYR A 16 -24.06 -9.58 -20.85
C TYR A 16 -24.47 -8.11 -20.81
N THR A 17 -23.76 -7.30 -20.04
CA THR A 17 -24.12 -5.90 -19.77
C THR A 17 -22.98 -4.98 -20.14
N THR A 18 -23.30 -3.71 -20.34
CA THR A 18 -22.31 -2.64 -20.52
C THR A 18 -21.54 -2.32 -19.24
N ALA A 19 -21.98 -2.82 -18.09
CA ALA A 19 -21.27 -2.68 -16.83
C ALA A 19 -20.01 -3.56 -16.82
N ARG A 20 -18.90 -2.97 -16.34
CA ARG A 20 -17.62 -3.65 -16.23
C ARG A 20 -17.66 -4.74 -15.14
N ARG A 21 -17.19 -5.93 -15.49
CA ARG A 21 -16.81 -7.00 -14.57
C ARG A 21 -15.30 -7.04 -14.44
N TYR A 22 -14.80 -7.11 -13.20
CA TYR A 22 -13.37 -7.03 -12.93
C TYR A 22 -12.82 -8.40 -12.56
N HIS A 23 -11.69 -8.76 -13.17
CA HIS A 23 -10.97 -10.00 -12.94
C HIS A 23 -9.54 -9.67 -12.52
N TRP A 24 -9.14 -10.13 -11.34
CA TRP A 24 -7.82 -9.83 -10.76
C TRP A 24 -6.83 -10.94 -11.13
N VAL A 25 -5.68 -10.56 -11.68
CA VAL A 25 -4.61 -11.51 -12.02
C VAL A 25 -3.47 -11.50 -11.00
N THR A 26 -3.45 -10.51 -10.11
CA THR A 26 -2.55 -10.47 -8.96
C THR A 26 -3.34 -10.47 -7.66
N GLU A 27 -2.69 -10.96 -6.60
CA GLU A 27 -3.06 -10.60 -5.24
C GLU A 27 -2.71 -9.13 -4.95
N TRP A 28 -3.01 -8.68 -3.73
CA TRP A 28 -2.59 -7.37 -3.25
C TRP A 28 -1.08 -7.33 -3.06
N MET A 29 -0.47 -6.28 -3.59
CA MET A 29 0.96 -6.02 -3.53
C MET A 29 1.21 -4.61 -2.96
N LEU A 30 2.42 -4.36 -2.47
CA LEU A 30 2.79 -3.04 -1.98
C LEU A 30 2.89 -2.04 -3.12
N ALA A 31 2.12 -0.96 -3.02
CA ALA A 31 2.12 0.14 -3.99
C ALA A 31 3.33 1.07 -3.83
N HIS A 32 3.95 1.09 -2.63
CA HIS A 32 5.06 1.99 -2.33
C HIS A 32 6.21 1.81 -3.32
N GLY A 33 6.71 2.89 -3.91
CA GLY A 33 7.83 2.86 -4.84
C GLY A 33 7.50 2.42 -6.28
N MET A 34 6.27 1.96 -6.57
CA MET A 34 5.85 1.70 -7.95
C MET A 34 5.57 3.03 -8.67
N THR A 35 6.18 3.24 -9.84
CA THR A 35 5.95 4.45 -10.66
C THR A 35 5.21 4.14 -11.95
N ASP A 36 5.54 3.02 -12.58
CA ASP A 36 5.00 2.63 -13.88
C ASP A 36 4.68 1.14 -13.90
N VAL A 37 3.69 0.80 -14.71
CA VAL A 37 3.31 -0.59 -15.00
C VAL A 37 3.19 -0.81 -16.49
N ASP A 38 3.66 -1.96 -16.94
CA ASP A 38 3.42 -2.52 -18.26
C ASP A 38 2.52 -3.75 -18.09
N LEU A 39 1.36 -3.76 -18.75
CA LEU A 39 0.42 -4.89 -18.75
C LEU A 39 0.16 -5.38 -20.16
N MET A 40 0.26 -6.68 -20.33
CA MET A 40 -0.06 -7.39 -21.57
C MET A 40 -1.26 -8.29 -21.36
N MET A 41 -2.28 -8.11 -22.19
CA MET A 41 -3.45 -8.99 -22.29
C MET A 41 -3.33 -9.82 -23.58
N ASN A 42 -3.36 -11.14 -23.45
CA ASN A 42 -3.52 -12.09 -24.54
C ASN A 42 -4.98 -12.52 -24.59
N ILE A 43 -5.67 -12.18 -25.68
CA ILE A 43 -7.11 -12.37 -25.84
C ILE A 43 -7.34 -13.35 -26.98
N ARG A 44 -8.17 -14.36 -26.76
CA ARG A 44 -8.53 -15.38 -27.75
C ARG A 44 -10.02 -15.67 -27.72
N ASN A 45 -10.49 -16.37 -28.75
CA ASN A 45 -11.87 -16.86 -28.84
C ASN A 45 -12.93 -15.77 -28.57
N VAL A 46 -12.70 -14.57 -29.11
CA VAL A 46 -13.61 -13.43 -28.92
C VAL A 46 -14.91 -13.69 -29.68
N VAL A 47 -16.03 -13.65 -28.97
CA VAL A 47 -17.37 -13.85 -29.51
C VAL A 47 -18.24 -12.64 -29.17
N GLY A 48 -19.05 -12.22 -30.15
CA GLY A 48 -20.04 -11.17 -29.98
C GLY A 48 -19.41 -9.81 -29.68
N ASN A 49 -20.00 -9.09 -28.74
CA ASN A 49 -19.68 -7.69 -28.43
C ASN A 49 -18.78 -7.55 -27.20
N TRP A 50 -17.92 -8.53 -26.94
CA TRP A 50 -16.98 -8.49 -25.82
C TRP A 50 -15.96 -7.36 -25.97
N GLN A 51 -15.68 -6.67 -24.87
CA GLN A 51 -14.61 -5.67 -24.75
C GLN A 51 -13.83 -5.89 -23.47
N GLY A 52 -12.51 -5.74 -23.54
CA GLY A 52 -11.60 -5.85 -22.42
C GLY A 52 -10.69 -4.64 -22.27
N GLU A 53 -10.40 -4.25 -21.03
CA GLU A 53 -9.50 -3.16 -20.67
C GLU A 53 -8.58 -3.63 -19.54
N ALA A 54 -7.31 -3.25 -19.55
CA ALA A 54 -6.46 -3.46 -18.39
C ALA A 54 -6.99 -2.59 -17.22
N THR A 55 -6.88 -3.07 -15.99
CA THR A 55 -7.38 -2.34 -14.82
C THR A 55 -6.48 -2.53 -13.60
N LEU A 56 -6.60 -1.61 -12.66
CA LEU A 56 -5.99 -1.70 -11.34
C LEU A 56 -7.03 -1.44 -10.25
N GLN A 57 -6.69 -1.82 -9.03
CA GLN A 57 -7.37 -1.35 -7.84
C GLN A 57 -6.34 -1.05 -6.77
N THR A 58 -6.57 0.01 -6.01
CA THR A 58 -5.70 0.39 -4.90
C THR A 58 -6.45 0.31 -3.58
N ALA A 59 -5.70 0.30 -2.48
CA ALA A 59 -6.26 0.52 -1.15
C ALA A 59 -5.31 1.41 -0.33
N PRO A 60 -5.85 2.34 0.47
CA PRO A 60 -5.03 3.31 1.21
C PRO A 60 -4.22 2.66 2.34
N ALA A 61 -4.72 1.61 3.00
CA ALA A 61 -4.03 0.95 4.11
C ALA A 61 -4.55 -0.47 4.38
N LEU A 62 -5.86 -0.67 4.26
CA LEU A 62 -6.53 -1.96 4.49
C LEU A 62 -7.11 -2.49 3.18
N THR A 63 -6.84 -3.77 2.87
CA THR A 63 -7.27 -4.42 1.63
C THR A 63 -8.77 -4.72 1.57
N GLU A 64 -9.44 -4.76 2.73
CA GLU A 64 -10.88 -4.93 2.89
C GLU A 64 -11.69 -3.66 2.60
N TYR A 65 -11.02 -2.49 2.56
CA TYR A 65 -11.62 -1.21 2.16
C TYR A 65 -10.90 -0.64 0.93
N PRO A 66 -10.96 -1.34 -0.21
CA PRO A 66 -10.29 -0.88 -1.42
C PRO A 66 -11.02 0.32 -2.03
N ASP A 67 -10.27 1.14 -2.76
CA ASP A 67 -10.84 2.14 -3.64
C ASP A 67 -11.63 1.48 -4.78
N ALA A 68 -12.46 2.25 -5.49
CA ALA A 68 -13.11 1.75 -6.69
C ALA A 68 -12.06 1.30 -7.73
N PRO A 69 -12.29 0.19 -8.46
CA PRO A 69 -11.45 -0.19 -9.59
C PRO A 69 -11.37 0.91 -10.65
N THR A 70 -10.19 1.05 -11.24
CA THR A 70 -9.92 2.04 -12.30
C THR A 70 -9.35 1.34 -13.52
N VAL A 71 -9.91 1.59 -14.70
CA VAL A 71 -9.30 1.16 -15.96
C VAL A 71 -8.13 2.07 -16.31
N PHE A 72 -7.11 1.54 -16.96
CA PHE A 72 -5.99 2.34 -17.42
C PHE A 72 -6.45 3.37 -18.45
N SER A 73 -5.99 4.61 -18.29
CA SER A 73 -6.36 5.76 -19.12
C SER A 73 -5.64 5.77 -20.47
N SER A 74 -4.50 5.06 -20.56
CA SER A 74 -3.60 5.02 -21.71
C SER A 74 -4.05 4.09 -22.86
N GLY A 75 -5.18 3.37 -22.72
CA GLY A 75 -5.65 2.40 -23.70
C GLY A 75 -7.14 2.52 -24.03
N SER A 76 -7.52 2.06 -25.23
CA SER A 76 -8.94 1.85 -25.59
C SER A 76 -9.37 0.41 -25.29
N PRO A 77 -10.67 0.14 -25.10
CA PRO A 77 -11.17 -1.21 -24.99
C PRO A 77 -10.79 -2.06 -26.21
N VAL A 78 -10.36 -3.29 -25.94
CA VAL A 78 -9.96 -4.28 -26.96
C VAL A 78 -11.12 -5.22 -27.21
N SER A 79 -11.51 -5.38 -28.46
CA SER A 79 -12.68 -6.19 -28.85
C SER A 79 -12.35 -7.29 -29.87
N SER A 80 -11.07 -7.64 -30.01
CA SER A 80 -10.60 -8.63 -30.97
C SER A 80 -9.53 -9.53 -30.36
N ALA A 81 -9.35 -10.71 -30.94
CA ALA A 81 -8.29 -11.62 -30.53
C ALA A 81 -6.91 -11.03 -30.88
N GLY A 82 -5.94 -11.21 -29.99
CA GLY A 82 -4.59 -10.68 -30.17
C GLY A 82 -3.93 -10.30 -28.86
N PHE A 83 -2.84 -9.54 -28.98
CA PHE A 83 -2.14 -8.97 -27.84
C PHE A 83 -2.47 -7.49 -27.72
N ALA A 84 -2.86 -7.07 -26.52
CA ALA A 84 -2.96 -5.68 -26.15
C ALA A 84 -1.92 -5.37 -25.08
N HIS A 85 -1.16 -4.30 -25.28
CA HIS A 85 -0.17 -3.81 -24.33
C HIS A 85 -0.59 -2.42 -23.88
N VAL A 86 -0.60 -2.22 -22.57
CA VAL A 86 -0.91 -0.95 -21.92
C VAL A 86 0.24 -0.61 -20.99
N ARG A 87 0.71 0.64 -21.06
CA ARG A 87 1.71 1.19 -20.16
C ARG A 87 1.17 2.44 -19.50
N GLU A 88 1.20 2.49 -18.18
CA GLU A 88 0.69 3.63 -17.43
C GLU A 88 1.61 4.04 -16.29
N THR A 89 1.75 5.35 -16.12
CA THR A 89 2.31 5.96 -14.93
C THR A 89 1.24 5.97 -13.84
N LEU A 90 1.60 5.47 -12.66
CA LEU A 90 0.67 5.22 -11.58
C LEU A 90 0.57 6.42 -10.62
N ALA A 91 -0.66 6.87 -10.37
CA ALA A 91 -0.95 7.90 -9.37
C ALA A 91 -1.23 7.26 -7.98
N LEU A 92 -0.16 6.87 -7.27
CA LEU A 92 -0.25 6.08 -6.03
C LEU A 92 -0.08 6.89 -4.74
N THR A 93 -0.25 8.22 -4.81
CA THR A 93 -0.14 9.07 -3.62
C THR A 93 -1.12 8.60 -2.54
N GLY A 94 -0.58 8.23 -1.38
CA GLY A 94 -1.38 7.74 -0.26
C GLY A 94 -2.03 6.38 -0.50
N LYS A 95 -1.49 5.53 -1.38
CA LYS A 95 -1.94 4.16 -1.60
C LYS A 95 -0.87 3.20 -1.08
N TYR A 96 -1.26 2.28 -0.20
CA TYR A 96 -0.36 1.29 0.37
C TYR A 96 -0.42 -0.04 -0.38
N TRP A 97 -1.60 -0.41 -0.87
CA TRP A 97 -1.83 -1.64 -1.63
C TRP A 97 -2.27 -1.35 -3.05
N ILE A 98 -1.89 -2.23 -3.97
CA ILE A 98 -2.33 -2.24 -5.36
C ILE A 98 -2.47 -3.69 -5.85
N ARG A 99 -3.42 -3.93 -6.75
CA ARG A 99 -3.53 -5.16 -7.53
C ARG A 99 -3.91 -4.83 -8.97
N PHE A 100 -3.58 -5.74 -9.88
CA PHE A 100 -3.81 -5.59 -11.31
C PHE A 100 -4.75 -6.66 -11.84
N GLY A 101 -5.42 -6.34 -12.93
CA GLY A 101 -6.45 -7.18 -13.52
C GLY A 101 -6.80 -6.75 -14.93
N PHE A 102 -7.94 -7.26 -15.39
CA PHE A 102 -8.66 -6.72 -16.52
C PHE A 102 -10.13 -6.49 -16.17
N ALA A 103 -10.73 -5.50 -16.80
CA ALA A 103 -12.16 -5.29 -16.83
C ALA A 103 -12.71 -5.84 -18.15
N ALA A 104 -13.87 -6.50 -18.09
CA ALA A 104 -14.60 -6.96 -19.27
C ALA A 104 -16.02 -6.39 -19.26
N SER A 105 -16.52 -6.02 -20.43
CA SER A 105 -17.89 -5.53 -20.61
C SER A 105 -18.44 -5.91 -21.98
N ASN A 106 -19.75 -5.75 -22.17
CA ASN A 106 -20.39 -5.87 -23.46
C ASN A 106 -20.62 -4.49 -24.07
N SER A 107 -20.14 -4.24 -25.29
CA SER A 107 -20.25 -2.92 -25.91
C SER A 107 -21.68 -2.48 -26.23
N SER A 108 -22.62 -3.42 -26.42
CA SER A 108 -24.00 -3.12 -26.82
C SER A 108 -25.03 -3.36 -25.72
N GLY A 109 -24.76 -4.27 -24.79
CA GLY A 109 -25.70 -4.67 -23.72
C GLY A 109 -26.88 -5.53 -24.17
N VAL A 110 -26.86 -6.04 -25.41
CA VAL A 110 -28.01 -6.77 -26.01
C VAL A 110 -27.67 -8.22 -26.40
N SER A 111 -26.40 -8.57 -26.57
CA SER A 111 -25.94 -9.92 -26.96
C SER A 111 -24.89 -10.45 -25.99
N LEU A 112 -24.64 -11.76 -25.99
CA LEU A 112 -23.51 -12.34 -25.25
C LEU A 112 -22.19 -11.81 -25.81
N GLY A 113 -21.28 -11.41 -24.92
CA GLY A 113 -19.86 -11.24 -25.24
C GLY A 113 -19.05 -12.27 -24.45
N SER A 114 -18.13 -12.97 -25.09
CA SER A 114 -17.15 -13.79 -24.38
C SER A 114 -15.76 -13.74 -25.00
N ALA A 115 -14.74 -14.00 -24.19
CA ALA A 115 -13.37 -14.19 -24.63
C ALA A 115 -12.58 -14.99 -23.59
N ASP A 116 -11.52 -15.65 -24.04
CA ASP A 116 -10.49 -16.21 -23.17
C ASP A 116 -9.37 -15.18 -23.00
N VAL A 117 -9.11 -14.78 -21.75
CA VAL A 117 -8.12 -13.73 -21.45
C VAL A 117 -7.05 -14.26 -20.51
N ALA A 118 -5.79 -14.07 -20.89
CA ALA A 118 -4.65 -14.20 -20.01
C ALA A 118 -3.98 -12.83 -19.89
N ALA A 119 -3.70 -12.37 -18.67
CA ALA A 119 -2.98 -11.13 -18.45
C ALA A 119 -1.69 -11.36 -17.65
N SER A 120 -0.68 -10.57 -17.99
CA SER A 120 0.64 -10.54 -17.35
C SER A 120 1.13 -9.10 -17.33
N GLY A 121 2.07 -8.79 -16.46
CA GLY A 121 2.65 -7.46 -16.42
C GLY A 121 3.98 -7.38 -15.71
N ALA A 122 4.55 -6.19 -15.73
CA ALA A 122 5.75 -5.83 -15.00
C ALA A 122 5.59 -4.44 -14.41
N VAL A 123 6.17 -4.20 -13.23
CA VAL A 123 6.23 -2.87 -12.61
C VAL A 123 7.67 -2.38 -12.53
N ALA A 124 7.84 -1.08 -12.72
CA ALA A 124 9.08 -0.37 -12.46
C ALA A 124 9.21 -0.14 -10.95
N ALA A 125 10.02 -1.00 -10.31
CA ALA A 125 10.29 -1.04 -8.87
C ALA A 125 9.05 -1.27 -7.99
N PHE A 126 9.27 -1.86 -6.81
CA PHE A 126 8.26 -1.96 -5.77
C PHE A 126 8.94 -1.99 -4.41
N GLY A 127 8.24 -1.48 -3.41
CA GLY A 127 8.71 -1.44 -2.05
C GLY A 127 8.64 -2.82 -1.40
N ARG A 128 9.37 -2.97 -0.31
CA ARG A 128 9.36 -4.16 0.54
C ARG A 128 8.80 -3.82 1.90
N GLU A 129 7.99 -4.70 2.47
CA GLU A 129 7.60 -4.60 3.88
C GLU A 129 8.84 -4.87 4.75
N LEU A 130 9.23 -3.90 5.57
CA LEU A 130 10.39 -4.00 6.45
C LEU A 130 9.99 -4.34 7.88
N ALA A 131 8.82 -3.89 8.31
CA ALA A 131 8.39 -4.04 9.68
C ALA A 131 6.87 -4.11 9.78
N ARG A 132 6.41 -4.88 10.75
CA ARG A 132 5.03 -4.94 11.20
C ARG A 132 5.02 -5.07 12.71
N GLY A 133 4.03 -4.47 13.36
CA GLY A 133 3.89 -4.60 14.80
C GLY A 133 2.52 -4.18 15.31
N LYS A 134 2.31 -4.50 16.59
CA LYS A 134 1.14 -4.10 17.37
C LYS A 134 1.61 -3.35 18.61
N ALA A 135 1.01 -2.22 18.91
CA ALA A 135 1.09 -1.54 20.20
C ALA A 135 -0.27 -1.61 20.90
N VAL A 136 -0.28 -1.95 22.19
CA VAL A 136 -1.48 -1.91 23.03
C VAL A 136 -1.29 -0.79 24.04
N VAL A 137 -2.14 0.24 23.98
CA VAL A 137 -2.15 1.33 24.95
C VAL A 137 -3.24 1.03 25.97
N ASN A 138 -2.83 0.71 27.20
CA ASN A 138 -3.75 0.55 28.32
C ASN A 138 -3.91 1.87 29.10
N PRO A 139 -5.05 2.07 29.78
CA PRO A 139 -5.23 3.22 30.67
C PRO A 139 -4.11 3.33 31.70
N GLY A 140 -3.48 4.51 31.79
CA GLY A 140 -2.41 4.79 32.74
C GLY A 140 -1.00 4.40 32.26
N MET A 141 -0.85 3.67 31.15
CA MET A 141 0.46 3.41 30.54
C MET A 141 1.10 4.70 30.03
N ILE A 142 0.29 5.62 29.50
CA ILE A 142 0.69 6.95 29.08
C ILE A 142 -0.07 7.96 29.94
N SER A 143 0.56 8.42 31.02
CA SER A 143 -0.07 9.30 32.02
C SER A 143 0.22 10.80 31.78
N GLY A 144 1.18 11.13 30.93
CA GLY A 144 1.61 12.50 30.62
C GLY A 144 1.96 12.72 29.15
N THR A 145 2.52 13.88 28.84
CA THR A 145 2.93 14.27 27.47
C THR A 145 4.26 13.65 27.04
N ASP A 146 4.90 12.87 27.91
CA ASP A 146 6.14 12.15 27.60
C ASP A 146 5.90 11.13 26.48
N THR A 147 6.90 11.02 25.60
CA THR A 147 6.83 10.15 24.44
C THR A 147 7.23 8.73 24.82
N ASN A 148 6.34 7.79 24.56
CA ASN A 148 6.58 6.36 24.69
C ASN A 148 6.87 5.80 23.30
N TYR A 149 7.92 5.01 23.18
CA TYR A 149 8.32 4.41 21.91
C TYR A 149 8.01 2.92 21.91
N VAL A 150 7.37 2.46 20.84
CA VAL A 150 7.11 1.04 20.60
C VAL A 150 7.83 0.63 19.33
N GLU A 151 8.69 -0.37 19.44
CA GLU A 151 9.45 -0.89 18.30
C GLU A 151 8.53 -1.64 17.33
N LEU A 152 8.74 -1.39 16.04
CA LEU A 152 8.08 -2.09 14.94
C LEU A 152 9.14 -2.91 14.20
N GLY A 153 9.11 -4.23 14.37
CA GLY A 153 10.06 -5.14 13.74
C GLY A 153 11.50 -5.00 14.26
N GLY A 154 12.42 -5.65 13.54
CA GLY A 154 13.85 -5.68 13.87
C GLY A 154 14.68 -4.67 13.08
N TRP A 155 16.00 -4.75 13.29
CA TRP A 155 16.97 -3.96 12.54
C TRP A 155 17.06 -4.40 11.08
N THR A 156 17.01 -3.42 10.17
CA THR A 156 17.15 -3.63 8.73
C THR A 156 18.34 -2.83 8.20
N PRO A 157 19.10 -3.33 7.21
CA PRO A 157 20.17 -2.56 6.60
C PRO A 157 19.68 -1.27 5.93
N THR A 158 20.47 -0.19 6.03
CA THR A 158 20.21 1.11 5.38
C THR A 158 20.66 1.17 3.92
N VAL A 159 21.34 0.12 3.41
CA VAL A 159 21.86 0.07 2.03
C VAL A 159 20.73 0.30 1.03
N GLY A 160 20.85 1.36 0.23
CA GLY A 160 19.87 1.73 -0.81
C GLY A 160 18.55 2.31 -0.28
N PHE A 161 18.35 2.43 1.03
CA PHE A 161 17.09 2.91 1.61
C PHE A 161 16.84 4.38 1.24
N SER A 162 15.73 4.66 0.54
CA SER A 162 15.46 6.01 0.00
C SER A 162 14.18 6.64 0.53
N LYS A 163 13.08 5.89 0.57
CA LYS A 163 11.77 6.36 1.06
C LYS A 163 11.05 5.25 1.81
N MET A 164 10.10 5.64 2.63
CA MET A 164 9.24 4.73 3.37
C MET A 164 7.79 5.21 3.41
N MET A 165 6.89 4.30 3.77
CA MET A 165 5.48 4.57 4.01
C MET A 165 4.99 3.62 5.10
N ALA A 166 4.15 4.09 6.01
CA ALA A 166 3.45 3.23 6.96
C ALA A 166 1.94 3.24 6.72
N ALA A 167 1.33 2.06 6.82
CA ALA A 167 -0.10 1.90 7.03
C ALA A 167 -0.33 1.70 8.53
N ILE A 168 -1.18 2.54 9.13
CA ILE A 168 -1.45 2.56 10.57
C ILE A 168 -2.96 2.42 10.78
N VAL A 169 -3.33 1.44 11.59
CA VAL A 169 -4.71 1.09 11.92
C VAL A 169 -4.85 1.19 13.43
N VAL A 170 -5.70 2.09 13.90
CA VAL A 170 -6.02 2.25 15.31
C VAL A 170 -7.41 1.68 15.55
N MET A 171 -7.51 0.74 16.47
CA MET A 171 -8.73 0.03 16.84
C MET A 171 -9.06 0.31 18.30
N ASN A 172 -10.35 0.27 18.63
CA ASN A 172 -10.84 0.41 20.00
C ASN A 172 -10.35 1.70 20.69
N ASN A 173 -10.13 2.78 19.95
CA ASN A 173 -9.66 4.03 20.53
C ASN A 173 -10.78 4.69 21.34
N LEU A 174 -10.65 4.68 22.67
CA LEU A 174 -11.72 5.20 23.54
C LEU A 174 -11.75 6.73 23.64
N SER A 175 -10.77 7.45 23.08
CA SER A 175 -10.68 8.91 23.22
C SER A 175 -9.89 9.57 22.08
N THR A 176 -9.93 10.90 22.00
CA THR A 176 -9.08 11.71 21.12
C THR A 176 -7.83 12.23 21.84
N TYR A 177 -7.38 11.49 22.86
CA TYR A 177 -6.27 11.88 23.74
C TYR A 177 -4.96 11.18 23.37
N LEU A 178 -4.97 10.29 22.40
CA LEU A 178 -3.79 9.61 21.91
C LEU A 178 -3.21 10.41 20.75
N GLU A 179 -1.92 10.65 20.78
CA GLU A 179 -1.16 11.12 19.63
C GLU A 179 -0.19 10.02 19.18
N VAL A 180 -0.15 9.76 17.87
CA VAL A 180 0.65 8.71 17.25
C VAL A 180 1.54 9.31 16.16
N GLN A 181 2.79 8.88 16.10
CA GLN A 181 3.71 9.30 15.05
C GLN A 181 4.66 8.15 14.67
N LEU A 182 4.95 8.00 13.38
CA LEU A 182 6.01 7.13 12.90
C LEU A 182 7.37 7.72 13.29
N VAL A 183 8.21 6.86 13.84
CA VAL A 183 9.59 7.19 14.20
C VAL A 183 10.54 6.13 13.70
N CYS A 184 11.81 6.48 13.69
CA CYS A 184 12.89 5.55 13.43
C CYS A 184 14.06 5.82 14.36
N ARG A 185 14.96 4.86 14.47
CA ARG A 185 16.30 5.08 14.99
C ARG A 185 17.28 4.34 14.13
N THR A 186 18.52 4.81 14.16
CA THR A 186 19.62 4.26 13.38
C THR A 186 20.69 3.72 14.32
N ALA A 187 21.53 2.82 13.81
CA ALA A 187 22.65 2.29 14.58
C ALA A 187 23.79 1.80 13.68
N GLN A 188 25.00 1.89 14.21
CA GLN A 188 26.14 1.12 13.73
C GLN A 188 26.19 -0.26 14.41
N ASP A 189 25.93 -0.30 15.71
CA ASP A 189 25.75 -1.51 16.53
C ASP A 189 24.32 -1.49 17.12
N PRO A 190 23.48 -2.51 16.86
CA PRO A 190 22.11 -2.55 17.38
C PRO A 190 22.02 -2.54 18.92
N ARG A 191 23.12 -2.79 19.64
CA ARG A 191 23.20 -2.75 21.11
C ARG A 191 23.40 -1.34 21.66
N ALA A 192 23.86 -0.40 20.84
CA ALA A 192 24.06 1.01 21.19
C ALA A 192 23.37 1.91 20.15
N PRO A 193 22.02 1.86 20.08
CA PRO A 193 21.29 2.61 19.06
C PRO A 193 21.32 4.11 19.32
N ASN A 194 21.25 4.89 18.25
CA ASN A 194 21.01 6.33 18.35
C ASN A 194 19.60 6.59 18.90
N ALA A 195 19.38 7.83 19.32
CA ALA A 195 18.06 8.29 19.77
C ALA A 195 17.00 8.15 18.66
N TRP A 196 15.75 7.98 19.08
CA TRP A 196 14.60 8.02 18.17
C TRP A 196 14.47 9.39 17.50
N GLN A 197 14.09 9.37 16.23
CA GLN A 197 13.89 10.53 15.38
C GLN A 197 12.49 10.49 14.76
N THR A 198 11.87 11.65 14.60
CA THR A 198 10.55 11.78 13.98
C THR A 198 10.63 11.60 12.48
N CYS A 199 9.74 10.78 11.92
CA CYS A 199 9.64 10.59 10.48
C CYS A 199 8.56 11.46 9.83
N GLU A 200 7.52 11.82 10.58
CA GLU A 200 6.41 12.65 10.13
C GLU A 200 6.62 14.10 10.57
N ALA A 201 5.99 15.06 9.87
CA ALA A 201 6.08 16.47 10.22
C ALA A 201 5.25 16.85 11.47
N SER A 202 4.19 16.10 11.74
CA SER A 202 3.27 16.35 12.84
C SER A 202 2.82 15.06 13.50
N TRP A 203 2.29 15.19 14.71
CA TRP A 203 1.57 14.12 15.39
C TRP A 203 0.21 13.89 14.73
N ASP A 204 -0.18 12.64 14.59
CA ASP A 204 -1.55 12.27 14.25
C ASP A 204 -2.38 12.10 15.52
N ASN A 205 -3.63 12.55 15.49
CA ASN A 205 -4.57 12.45 16.60
C ASN A 205 -5.79 11.64 16.13
N PRO A 206 -5.74 10.30 16.20
CA PRO A 206 -6.82 9.44 15.73
C PRO A 206 -8.15 9.80 16.40
N ALA A 207 -9.23 9.75 15.62
CA ALA A 207 -10.57 9.92 16.14
C ALA A 207 -10.91 8.80 17.15
N ALA A 208 -11.88 9.06 18.02
CA ALA A 208 -12.45 8.01 18.86
C ALA A 208 -13.12 6.94 17.97
N GLY A 209 -12.99 5.67 18.35
CA GLY A 209 -13.40 4.51 17.56
C GLY A 209 -12.25 3.94 16.72
N ASN A 210 -12.59 3.33 15.59
CA ASN A 210 -11.60 2.78 14.68
C ASN A 210 -11.17 3.85 13.66
N SER A 211 -9.88 3.95 13.41
CA SER A 211 -9.33 4.85 12.39
C SER A 211 -8.21 4.18 11.62
N VAL A 212 -8.05 4.62 10.38
CA VAL A 212 -7.10 4.05 9.44
C VAL A 212 -6.43 5.20 8.71
N ARG A 213 -5.11 5.16 8.60
CA ARG A 213 -4.35 6.10 7.81
C ARG A 213 -3.13 5.45 7.16
N ASN A 214 -2.58 6.12 6.17
CA ASN A 214 -1.19 5.94 5.78
C ASN A 214 -0.45 7.26 5.91
N THR A 215 0.88 7.19 6.01
CA THR A 215 1.74 8.36 6.14
C THR A 215 2.01 9.09 4.83
N GLY A 216 1.57 8.53 3.70
CA GLY A 216 2.17 8.83 2.41
C GLY A 216 3.66 8.43 2.34
N ALA A 217 4.29 8.72 1.21
CA ALA A 217 5.72 8.47 1.04
C ALA A 217 6.55 9.53 1.78
N LEU A 218 7.34 9.09 2.74
CA LEU A 218 8.26 9.89 3.54
C LEU A 218 9.69 9.65 3.06
N SER A 219 10.51 10.70 3.08
CA SER A 219 11.95 10.58 2.80
C SER A 219 12.65 9.76 3.88
N ALA A 220 13.78 9.15 3.52
CA ALA A 220 14.66 8.55 4.50
C ALA A 220 15.02 9.57 5.60
N PRO A 221 14.97 9.17 6.89
CA PRO A 221 15.30 10.05 8.00
C PRO A 221 16.79 10.38 8.02
N GLY A 222 17.13 11.56 8.54
CA GLY A 222 18.50 12.05 8.57
C GLY A 222 19.45 11.12 9.31
N GLY A 223 20.51 10.67 8.62
CA GLY A 223 21.51 9.75 9.19
C GLY A 223 21.25 8.27 8.92
N ALA A 224 20.16 7.89 8.26
CA ALA A 224 19.96 6.55 7.70
C ALA A 224 20.80 6.37 6.43
N SER A 225 22.11 6.17 6.60
CA SER A 225 23.07 6.02 5.51
C SER A 225 24.14 5.01 5.89
N VAL A 226 24.55 4.17 4.94
CA VAL A 226 25.60 3.16 5.13
C VAL A 226 26.94 3.72 5.60
N THR A 227 27.18 5.02 5.38
CA THR A 227 28.43 5.68 5.80
C THR A 227 28.47 5.96 7.30
N SER A 228 27.32 6.20 7.93
CA SER A 228 27.23 6.64 9.32
C SER A 228 26.43 5.69 10.22
N ASN A 229 25.45 4.99 9.66
CA ASN A 229 24.64 3.99 10.36
C ASN A 229 24.19 2.90 9.40
N LEU A 230 24.71 1.69 9.59
CA LEU A 230 24.42 0.55 8.74
C LEU A 230 23.01 -0.02 8.93
N LEU A 231 22.35 0.29 10.05
CA LEU A 231 21.06 -0.28 10.43
C LEU A 231 20.03 0.81 10.74
N ILE A 232 18.77 0.52 10.40
CA ILE A 232 17.59 1.29 10.75
C ILE A 232 16.55 0.37 11.40
N GLN A 233 15.87 0.88 12.42
CA GLN A 233 14.72 0.25 13.04
C GLN A 233 13.59 1.28 13.09
N PHE A 234 12.36 0.82 12.90
CA PHE A 234 11.19 1.66 12.94
C PHE A 234 10.41 1.48 14.24
N GLY A 235 9.57 2.45 14.56
CA GLY A 235 8.74 2.42 15.74
C GLY A 235 7.54 3.36 15.63
N LEU A 236 6.68 3.30 16.64
CA LEU A 236 5.66 4.30 16.89
C LEU A 236 6.05 5.10 18.13
N ALA A 237 6.01 6.42 18.01
CA ALA A 237 5.96 7.31 19.13
C ALA A 237 4.50 7.53 19.52
N LEU A 238 4.21 7.37 20.80
CA LEU A 238 2.89 7.47 21.39
C LEU A 238 2.96 8.43 22.56
N ARG A 239 2.02 9.36 22.66
CA ARG A 239 1.89 10.22 23.85
C ARG A 239 0.46 10.62 24.10
N LYS A 240 0.21 11.15 25.29
CA LYS A 240 -1.06 11.78 25.61
C LYS A 240 -1.07 13.19 25.02
N LYS A 241 -2.14 13.54 24.33
CA LYS A 241 -2.42 14.88 23.84
C LYS A 241 -2.39 15.87 24.99
N SER A 242 -1.69 16.99 24.81
CA SER A 242 -1.61 18.04 25.82
C SER A 242 -3.01 18.56 26.18
N GLY A 243 -3.26 18.76 27.48
CA GLY A 243 -4.55 19.23 28.00
C GLY A 243 -5.67 18.18 28.05
N ALA A 244 -5.41 16.92 27.68
CA ALA A 244 -6.40 15.85 27.80
C ALA A 244 -6.68 15.47 29.26
N ALA A 245 -7.97 15.38 29.63
CA ALA A 245 -8.40 15.07 30.99
C ALA A 245 -8.34 13.56 31.34
N GLY A 246 -8.46 12.67 30.34
CA GLY A 246 -8.43 11.21 30.53
C GLY A 246 -7.12 10.55 30.10
N ASN A 247 -7.06 9.22 30.20
CA ASN A 247 -5.92 8.43 29.71
C ASN A 247 -6.27 7.79 28.37
N PRO A 248 -5.33 7.74 27.40
CA PRO A 248 -5.57 7.06 26.14
C PRO A 248 -5.70 5.55 26.33
N MET A 249 -6.50 4.92 25.48
CA MET A 249 -6.59 3.47 25.34
C MET A 249 -6.89 3.14 23.88
N ALA A 250 -6.07 2.29 23.27
CA ALA A 250 -6.23 1.86 21.88
C ALA A 250 -5.37 0.62 21.58
N ASP A 251 -5.77 -0.16 20.59
CA ASP A 251 -4.93 -1.11 19.89
C ASP A 251 -4.42 -0.45 18.61
N ILE A 252 -3.11 -0.46 18.35
CA ILE A 252 -2.51 0.14 17.16
C ILE A 252 -1.77 -0.94 16.40
N TYR A 253 -2.07 -1.10 15.11
CA TYR A 253 -1.37 -1.98 14.19
C TYR A 253 -0.68 -1.14 13.13
N ALA A 254 0.57 -1.46 12.82
CA ALA A 254 1.32 -0.76 11.80
C ALA A 254 2.11 -1.72 10.92
N ALA A 255 2.18 -1.41 9.63
CA ALA A 255 3.04 -2.07 8.65
C ALA A 255 3.83 -1.00 7.88
N ILE A 256 5.11 -1.24 7.64
CA ILE A 256 6.04 -0.28 7.04
C ILE A 256 6.62 -0.86 5.77
N ALA A 257 6.41 -0.14 4.66
CA ALA A 257 7.02 -0.42 3.38
C ALA A 257 8.16 0.56 3.11
N ALA A 258 9.22 0.10 2.46
CA ALA A 258 10.34 0.91 2.05
C ALA A 258 10.73 0.67 0.59
N SER A 259 11.21 1.72 -0.07
CA SER A 259 11.76 1.64 -1.41
C SER A 259 13.27 1.75 -1.36
N TYR A 260 13.92 1.02 -2.25
CA TYR A 260 15.37 1.00 -2.40
C TYR A 260 15.75 1.60 -3.75
N ALA A 261 16.70 2.54 -3.74
CA ALA A 261 17.24 3.20 -4.94
C ALA A 261 18.54 2.52 -5.39
#